data_AF-A0A348W8X2-F1
#
_entry.id   AF-A0A348W8X2-F1
#
_cell.length_a   1.000
_cell.length_b   1.000
_cell.length_c   1.000
_cell.angle_alpha   90.00
_cell.angle_beta   90.00
_cell.angle_gamma   90.00
#
_symmetry.space_group_name_H-M   'P 1'
#
loop_
_entity.id
_entity.type
_entity.pdbx_description
1 polymer ?
#
loop_
_entity_poly.entity_id
_entity_poly.type
_entity_poly.pdbx_seq_one_letter_code
_entity_poly.pdbx_strand_id
1 'polypeptide(L)'
;MTETLTYQTGTFTTDHASKYLQQLCKHFAHKIEVEYDPSSARMALPTGPATLAADGDRLTARISGADDAALDRARHIIDDHLKRFAHRENFEAMDWQAA
;
A
#
# COMPACT_ATOMS: atom_id res chain seq x y z
N MET A 1 -22.58 7.77 14.21
CA MET A 1 -22.62 6.77 13.13
C MET A 1 -21.20 6.22 13.03
N THR A 2 -20.97 4.98 13.43
CA THR A 2 -19.67 4.32 13.24
C THR A 2 -19.59 3.88 11.79
N GLU A 3 -18.80 4.57 10.96
CA GLU A 3 -18.48 4.13 9.61
C GLU A 3 -17.83 2.74 9.69
N THR A 4 -18.45 1.75 9.05
CA THR A 4 -17.88 0.41 8.97
C THR A 4 -16.93 0.41 7.79
N LEU A 5 -15.62 0.39 8.07
CA LEU A 5 -14.61 0.24 7.04
C LEU A 5 -14.44 -1.25 6.69
N THR A 6 -14.36 -1.51 5.40
CA THR A 6 -13.91 -2.79 4.84
C THR A 6 -12.40 -2.73 4.60
N TYR A 7 -11.77 -3.90 4.53
CA TYR A 7 -10.31 -4.00 4.43
C TYR A 7 -9.90 -5.04 3.40
N GLN A 8 -8.76 -4.79 2.76
CA GLN A 8 -8.07 -5.76 1.92
C GLN A 8 -6.58 -5.72 2.18
N THR A 9 -5.93 -6.85 1.95
CA THR A 9 -4.50 -7.03 2.09
C THR A 9 -3.90 -7.43 0.74
N GLY A 10 -2.88 -6.70 0.31
CA GLY A 10 -2.06 -6.96 -0.85
C GLY A 10 -0.70 -7.48 -0.42
N THR A 11 -0.17 -8.52 -1.09
CA THR A 11 1.19 -9.01 -0.85
C THR A 11 2.03 -8.99 -2.12
N PHE A 12 3.31 -8.65 -1.97
CA PHE A 12 4.29 -8.67 -3.05
C PHE A 12 5.61 -9.25 -2.53
N THR A 13 6.03 -10.37 -3.11
CA THR A 13 7.33 -10.99 -2.83
C THR A 13 8.43 -10.32 -3.64
N THR A 14 9.40 -9.72 -2.94
CA THR A 14 10.53 -8.99 -3.49
C THR A 14 11.62 -8.81 -2.42
N ASP A 15 12.88 -8.98 -2.80
CA ASP A 15 14.05 -8.66 -1.94
C ASP A 15 14.20 -7.14 -1.68
N HIS A 16 13.33 -6.32 -2.26
CA HIS A 16 13.33 -4.88 -2.15
C HIS A 16 12.14 -4.33 -1.35
N ALA A 17 11.49 -5.15 -0.51
CA ALA A 17 10.30 -4.78 0.25
C ALA A 17 10.48 -3.47 1.05
N SER A 18 11.53 -3.38 1.88
CA SER A 18 11.82 -2.18 2.67
C SER A 18 12.11 -0.96 1.79
N LYS A 19 12.80 -1.16 0.66
CA LYS A 19 13.12 -0.09 -0.29
C LYS A 19 11.86 0.47 -0.93
N TYR A 20 10.95 -0.38 -1.42
CA TYR A 20 9.72 0.06 -2.04
C TYR A 20 8.73 0.69 -1.06
N LEU A 21 8.63 0.16 0.16
CA LEU A 21 7.88 0.81 1.25
C LEU A 21 8.34 2.27 1.41
N GLN A 22 9.64 2.49 1.56
CA GLN A 22 10.18 3.84 1.75
C GLN A 22 10.00 4.74 0.51
N GLN A 23 10.04 4.19 -0.70
CA GLN A 23 9.80 4.97 -1.93
C GLN A 23 8.34 5.40 -2.05
N LEU A 24 7.39 4.50 -1.79
CA LEU A 24 5.96 4.83 -1.69
C LEU A 24 5.73 5.94 -0.65
N CYS A 25 6.29 5.78 0.55
CA CYS A 25 6.12 6.75 1.63
C CYS A 25 6.68 8.13 1.28
N LYS A 26 7.90 8.20 0.75
CA LYS A 26 8.50 9.46 0.28
C LYS A 26 7.66 10.13 -0.80
N HIS A 27 7.14 9.35 -1.74
CA HIS A 27 6.30 9.87 -2.81
C HIS A 27 4.97 10.43 -2.28
N PHE A 28 4.28 9.67 -1.44
CA PHE A 28 2.97 10.07 -0.91
C PHE A 28 3.05 11.21 0.10
N ALA A 29 4.15 11.35 0.85
CA ALA A 29 4.37 12.44 1.79
C ALA A 29 4.34 13.84 1.14
N HIS A 30 4.41 13.93 -0.20
CA HIS A 30 4.19 15.19 -0.93
C HIS A 30 2.73 15.64 -0.97
N LYS A 31 1.77 14.75 -0.69
CA LYS A 31 0.33 14.98 -0.90
C LYS A 31 -0.53 14.62 0.30
N ILE A 32 -0.11 13.67 1.13
CA ILE A 32 -0.87 13.18 2.28
C ILE A 32 0.04 13.01 3.49
N GLU A 33 -0.59 12.84 4.66
CA GLU A 33 0.11 12.48 5.88
C GLU A 33 0.64 11.04 5.77
N VAL A 34 1.93 10.89 6.07
CA VAL A 34 2.65 9.61 6.07
C VAL A 34 3.61 9.55 7.25
N GLU A 35 3.53 8.48 8.01
CA GLU A 35 4.49 8.11 9.06
C GLU A 35 5.14 6.79 8.65
N TYR A 36 6.46 6.70 8.68
CA TYR A 36 7.15 5.47 8.28
C TYR A 36 8.55 5.33 8.88
N ASP A 37 8.96 4.07 8.98
CA ASP A 37 10.33 3.62 9.21
C ASP A 37 10.71 2.59 8.12
N PRO A 38 11.91 1.99 8.13
CA PRO A 38 12.30 1.01 7.11
C PRO A 38 11.44 -0.27 7.04
N SER A 39 10.68 -0.59 8.08
CA SER A 39 9.90 -1.82 8.24
C SER A 39 8.40 -1.61 8.25
N SER A 40 7.91 -0.42 8.60
CA SER A 40 6.48 -0.14 8.75
C SER A 40 6.09 1.26 8.27
N ALA A 41 4.85 1.41 7.82
CA ALA A 41 4.28 2.72 7.47
C ALA A 41 2.78 2.82 7.72
N ARG A 42 2.31 4.05 7.95
CA ARG A 42 0.90 4.46 7.96
C ARG A 42 0.70 5.65 7.03
N MET A 43 -0.36 5.63 6.25
CA MET A 43 -0.65 6.63 5.23
C MET A 43 -2.14 7.01 5.26
N ALA A 44 -2.44 8.31 5.25
CA ALA A 44 -3.81 8.81 5.20
C ALA A 44 -4.31 8.91 3.75
N LEU A 45 -4.45 7.77 3.05
CA LEU A 45 -4.97 7.80 1.68
C LEU A 45 -6.39 8.39 1.65
N PRO A 46 -6.77 9.11 0.57
CA PRO A 46 -8.10 9.71 0.45
C PRO A 46 -9.27 8.72 0.50
N THR A 47 -9.00 7.45 0.18
CA THR A 47 -9.97 6.34 0.20
C THR A 47 -10.21 5.77 1.60
N GLY A 48 -9.31 6.05 2.54
CA GLY A 48 -9.24 5.43 3.86
C GLY A 48 -7.79 5.16 4.27
N PRO A 49 -7.47 5.06 5.58
CA PRO A 49 -6.12 4.76 6.03
C PRO A 49 -5.54 3.49 5.42
N ALA A 50 -4.25 3.51 5.13
CA ALA A 50 -3.49 2.33 4.70
C ALA A 50 -2.24 2.14 5.56
N THR A 51 -1.81 0.89 5.70
CA THR A 51 -0.56 0.53 6.38
C THR A 51 0.29 -0.35 5.49
N LEU A 52 1.61 -0.17 5.53
CA LEU A 52 2.57 -1.05 4.87
C LEU A 52 3.46 -1.74 5.91
N ALA A 53 3.86 -2.96 5.62
CA ALA A 53 4.88 -3.70 6.38
C ALA A 53 5.86 -4.36 5.41
N ALA A 54 7.15 -4.21 5.68
CA ALA A 54 8.22 -4.89 4.97
C ALA A 54 8.87 -5.91 5.90
N ASP A 55 8.79 -7.18 5.54
CA ASP A 55 9.34 -8.30 6.29
C ASP A 55 10.18 -9.17 5.35
N GLY A 56 11.51 -9.03 5.44
CA GLY A 56 12.45 -9.74 4.57
C GLY A 56 12.18 -9.48 3.09
N ASP A 57 11.74 -10.54 2.41
CA ASP A 57 11.41 -10.58 0.98
C ASP A 57 9.93 -10.29 0.68
N ARG A 58 9.18 -9.72 1.64
CA ARG A 58 7.74 -9.52 1.47
C ARG A 58 7.30 -8.12 1.86
N LEU A 59 6.68 -7.42 0.91
CA LEU A 59 5.93 -6.20 1.13
C LEU A 59 4.45 -6.53 1.30
N THR A 60 3.86 -6.11 2.40
CA THR A 60 2.42 -6.26 2.68
C THR A 60 1.79 -4.88 2.76
N ALA A 61 0.68 -4.69 2.05
CA ALA A 61 -0.14 -3.48 2.11
C ALA A 61 -1.52 -3.83 2.64
N ARG A 62 -1.98 -3.14 3.68
CA ARG A 62 -3.37 -3.21 4.14
C ARG A 62 -4.05 -1.89 3.84
N ILE A 63 -5.14 -1.95 3.09
CA ILE A 63 -5.95 -0.80 2.71
C ILE A 63 -7.31 -0.87 3.40
N SER A 64 -7.95 0.28 3.55
CA SER A 64 -9.32 0.38 4.06
C SER A 64 -10.16 1.28 3.16
N GLY A 65 -11.48 1.04 3.17
CA GLY A 65 -12.44 1.81 2.39
C GLY A 65 -13.87 1.62 2.90
N ALA A 66 -14.73 2.59 2.61
CA ALA A 66 -16.14 2.53 2.99
C ALA A 66 -16.96 1.54 2.15
N ASP A 67 -16.49 1.23 0.95
CA ASP A 67 -17.11 0.32 -0.02
C ASP A 67 -16.07 -0.30 -0.96
N ASP A 68 -16.51 -1.23 -1.81
CA ASP A 68 -15.65 -1.88 -2.81
C ASP A 68 -15.00 -0.87 -3.76
N ALA A 69 -15.71 0.20 -4.15
CA ALA A 69 -15.16 1.23 -5.03
C ALA A 69 -14.02 2.02 -4.37
N ALA A 70 -14.06 2.24 -3.06
CA ALA A 70 -12.97 2.83 -2.28
C ALA A 70 -11.77 1.87 -2.20
N LEU A 71 -12.01 0.57 -1.98
CA LEU A 71 -10.96 -0.44 -1.98
C LEU A 71 -10.29 -0.55 -3.36
N ASP A 72 -11.07 -0.59 -4.45
CA ASP A 72 -10.56 -0.65 -5.82
C ASP A 72 -9.64 0.52 -6.14
N ARG A 73 -10.04 1.73 -5.73
CA ARG A 73 -9.21 2.92 -5.87
C ARG A 73 -7.94 2.84 -5.03
N ALA A 74 -8.04 2.38 -3.79
CA ALA A 74 -6.88 2.23 -2.91
C ALA A 74 -5.86 1.22 -3.47
N ARG A 75 -6.31 0.06 -3.98
CA ARG A 75 -5.46 -0.93 -4.67
C ARG A 75 -4.75 -0.30 -5.84
N HIS A 76 -5.50 0.37 -6.72
CA HIS A 76 -4.95 1.02 -7.90
C HIS A 76 -3.89 2.07 -7.56
N ILE A 77 -4.10 2.88 -6.51
CA ILE A 77 -3.12 3.86 -6.04
C ILE A 77 -1.82 3.15 -5.63
N ILE A 78 -1.89 2.09 -4.83
CA ILE A 78 -0.67 1.37 -4.40
C ILE A 78 0.02 0.72 -5.61
N ASP A 79 -0.72 -0.02 -6.43
CA ASP A 79 -0.17 -0.79 -7.55
C ASP A 79 0.46 0.11 -8.63
N ASP A 80 -0.19 1.22 -9.03
CA ASP A 80 0.36 2.10 -10.07
C ASP A 80 1.70 2.73 -9.66
N HIS A 81 1.83 3.12 -8.39
CA HIS A 81 3.08 3.69 -7.89
C HIS A 81 4.15 2.62 -7.71
N LEU A 82 3.77 1.45 -7.17
CA LEU A 82 4.69 0.33 -7.00
C LEU A 82 5.19 -0.17 -8.36
N LYS A 83 4.35 -0.21 -9.40
CA LYS A 83 4.75 -0.55 -10.77
C LYS A 83 5.82 0.37 -11.34
N ARG A 84 5.75 1.67 -11.06
CA ARG A 84 6.78 2.64 -11.48
C ARG A 84 8.09 2.40 -10.74
N PHE A 85 8.03 2.06 -9.46
CA PHE A 85 9.21 1.84 -8.61
C PHE A 85 9.88 0.49 -8.86
N ALA A 86 9.09 -0.58 -8.96
CA ALA A 86 9.50 -1.96 -9.20
C ALA A 86 9.52 -2.33 -10.70
N HIS A 87 9.70 -1.36 -11.59
CA HIS A 87 9.71 -1.58 -13.05
C HIS A 87 10.78 -2.57 -13.52
N ARG A 88 11.83 -2.82 -12.72
CA ARG A 88 12.88 -3.81 -13.01
C ARG A 88 12.53 -5.24 -12.59
N GLU A 89 11.45 -5.43 -11.85
CA GLU A 89 10.97 -6.73 -11.37
C GLU A 89 9.69 -7.17 -12.10
N ASN A 90 9.32 -6.48 -13.19
CA ASN A 90 8.11 -6.77 -13.95
C ASN A 90 6.84 -6.78 -13.09
N PHE A 91 6.80 -5.97 -12.03
CA PHE A 91 5.63 -5.85 -11.17
C PHE A 91 4.41 -5.36 -11.97
N GLU A 92 3.26 -6.01 -11.78
CA GLU A 92 1.99 -5.59 -12.38
C GLU A 92 0.97 -5.14 -11.32
N ALA A 93 0.77 -5.95 -10.28
CA ALA A 93 -0.10 -5.70 -9.15
C ALA A 93 0.31 -6.59 -7.96
N MET A 94 -0.07 -6.20 -6.74
CA MET A 94 0.03 -7.07 -5.58
C MET A 94 -1.02 -8.21 -5.65
N ASP A 95 -0.79 -9.30 -4.93
CA ASP A 95 -1.83 -10.32 -4.71
C ASP A 95 -2.79 -9.83 -3.61
N TRP A 96 -3.98 -9.38 -4.03
CA TRP A 96 -4.97 -8.74 -3.18
C TRP A 96 -6.07 -9.70 -2.73
N GLN A 97 -6.35 -9.71 -1.43
CA GLN A 97 -7.37 -10.55 -0.81
C GLN A 97 -8.19 -9.75 0.22
N ALA A 98 -9.45 -10.14 0.42
CA ALA A 98 -10.24 -9.63 1.55
C ALA A 98 -9.55 -9.98 2.87
N ALA A 99 -9.50 -9.02 3.79
CA ALA A 99 -8.88 -9.19 5.11
C ALA A 99 -9.87 -9.75 6.15
#